data_AF-A0A9X6V452-F1
#
_entry.id   AF-A0A9X6V452-F1
#
_cell.length_a   1.000
_cell.length_b   1.000
_cell.length_c   1.000
_cell.angle_alpha   90.00
_cell.angle_beta   90.00
_cell.angle_gamma   90.00
#
_symmetry.space_group_name_H-M   'P 1'
#
loop_
_entity.id
_entity.type
_entity.pdbx_description
1 polymer ?
#
loop_
_entity_poly.entity_id
_entity_poly.type
_entity_poly.pdbx_seq_one_letter_code
_entity_poly.pdbx_strand_id
1 'polypeptide(L)'
;KHPFQFYSDVPKIASARIVRKNPVEALLDSSQDNSFVNRWGGELKRDNFDVKMLLNRGMDRGVVIRHKKDLLGYEGNVDWKSPITRIMPQGFDGLFLPEKYVDSPLINKYPHPKIKVVEFKHIKAAIGENADDEDAVPLEEAYRLLRQAAKDMFAIQKVDQPKA
;
A
#
# COMPACT_ATOMS: atom_id res chain seq x y z
N LYS A 1 0.71 -12.18 -43.30
CA LYS A 1 -0.44 -11.95 -42.38
C LYS A 1 -0.16 -12.76 -41.12
N HIS A 2 -0.23 -12.16 -39.93
CA HIS A 2 0.04 -12.90 -38.69
C HIS A 2 -1.22 -13.59 -38.17
N PRO A 3 -1.11 -14.68 -37.40
CA PRO A 3 -2.26 -15.37 -36.82
C PRO A 3 -2.81 -14.71 -35.54
N PHE A 4 -2.14 -13.69 -34.99
CA PHE A 4 -2.56 -13.08 -33.73
C PHE A 4 -3.94 -12.42 -33.80
N GLN A 5 -4.75 -12.70 -32.78
CA GLN A 5 -6.03 -12.06 -32.52
C GLN A 5 -5.95 -11.34 -31.17
N PHE A 6 -6.46 -10.10 -31.13
CA PHE A 6 -6.46 -9.27 -29.93
C PHE A 6 -7.89 -8.91 -29.54
N TYR A 7 -8.18 -9.00 -28.25
CA TYR A 7 -9.48 -8.64 -27.68
C TYR A 7 -9.30 -7.91 -26.34
N SER A 8 -10.19 -6.97 -26.05
CA SER A 8 -10.24 -6.27 -24.77
C SER A 8 -11.68 -5.93 -24.40
N ASP A 9 -12.03 -6.14 -23.12
CA ASP A 9 -13.32 -5.72 -22.53
C ASP A 9 -13.16 -4.55 -21.53
N VAL A 10 -11.93 -4.03 -21.38
CA VAL A 10 -11.64 -2.90 -20.50
C VAL A 10 -12.32 -1.63 -21.04
N PRO A 11 -13.26 -1.01 -20.29
CA PRO A 11 -14.05 0.13 -20.80
C PRO A 11 -13.28 1.45 -20.78
N LYS A 12 -12.13 1.52 -20.11
CA LYS A 12 -11.34 2.73 -19.92
C LYS A 12 -10.75 3.20 -21.25
N ILE A 13 -11.00 4.46 -21.61
CA ILE A 13 -10.40 5.10 -22.78
C ILE A 13 -9.22 5.96 -22.30
N ALA A 14 -8.04 5.71 -22.84
CA ALA A 14 -6.80 6.42 -22.52
C ALA A 14 -5.85 6.40 -23.73
N SER A 15 -4.75 7.15 -23.64
CA SER A 15 -3.69 7.16 -24.64
C SER A 15 -2.34 6.83 -24.01
N ALA A 16 -1.48 6.14 -24.76
CA ALA A 16 -0.12 5.83 -24.34
C ALA A 16 0.84 6.05 -25.51
N ARG A 17 2.02 6.57 -25.21
CA ARG A 17 3.13 6.67 -26.17
C ARG A 17 4.17 5.62 -25.83
N ILE A 18 4.36 4.66 -26.74
CA ILE A 18 5.28 3.55 -26.58
C ILE A 18 6.33 3.65 -27.69
N VAL A 19 7.60 3.84 -27.31
CA VAL A 19 8.71 4.07 -28.25
C VAL A 19 9.86 3.15 -27.90
N ARG A 20 10.31 2.32 -28.86
CA ARG A 20 11.45 1.40 -28.71
C ARG A 20 11.34 0.49 -27.47
N LYS A 21 10.13 0.01 -27.19
CA LYS A 21 9.86 -0.96 -26.11
C LYS A 21 9.51 -2.31 -26.71
N ASN A 22 9.92 -3.38 -26.05
CA ASN A 22 9.47 -4.71 -26.45
C ASN A 22 7.99 -4.91 -26.06
N PRO A 23 7.26 -5.84 -26.71
CA PRO A 23 5.84 -6.05 -26.44
C PRO A 23 5.53 -6.46 -25.00
N VAL A 24 6.46 -7.12 -24.30
CA VAL A 24 6.26 -7.55 -22.91
C VAL A 24 6.29 -6.33 -21.99
N GLU A 25 7.28 -5.46 -22.15
CA GLU A 25 7.38 -4.19 -21.43
C GLU A 25 6.19 -3.29 -21.71
N ALA A 26 5.82 -3.16 -22.99
CA ALA A 26 4.68 -2.36 -23.42
C ALA A 26 3.36 -2.80 -22.76
N LEU A 27 3.19 -4.10 -22.49
CA LEU A 27 1.95 -4.65 -21.94
C LEU A 27 1.95 -4.80 -20.41
N LEU A 28 3.05 -5.27 -19.83
CA LEU A 28 3.09 -5.80 -18.46
C LEU A 28 4.01 -5.04 -17.49
N ASP A 29 4.85 -4.12 -17.98
CA ASP A 29 5.79 -3.43 -17.09
C ASP A 29 5.07 -2.40 -16.21
N SER A 30 4.83 -2.77 -14.96
CA SER A 30 4.20 -1.92 -13.95
C SER A 30 5.08 -0.75 -13.50
N SER A 31 6.36 -0.70 -13.88
CA SER A 31 7.23 0.44 -13.58
C SER A 31 7.11 1.58 -14.58
N GLN A 32 6.48 1.35 -15.75
CA GLN A 32 6.36 2.35 -16.82
C GLN A 32 4.95 2.95 -16.83
N ASP A 33 4.82 4.25 -16.68
CA ASP A 33 3.52 4.93 -16.66
C ASP A 33 2.69 4.72 -17.94
N ASN A 34 3.36 4.51 -19.07
CA ASN A 34 2.72 4.31 -20.38
C ASN A 34 2.50 2.83 -20.74
N SER A 35 2.77 1.88 -19.84
CA SER A 35 2.45 0.47 -20.10
C SER A 35 0.95 0.23 -20.12
N PHE A 36 0.54 -0.85 -20.79
CA PHE A 36 -0.88 -1.17 -20.92
C PHE A 36 -1.52 -1.39 -19.55
N VAL A 37 -0.88 -2.18 -18.69
CA VAL A 37 -1.37 -2.48 -17.33
C VAL A 37 -1.51 -1.22 -16.47
N ASN A 38 -0.60 -0.24 -16.57
CA ASN A 38 -0.72 0.98 -15.77
C ASN A 38 -1.79 1.94 -16.33
N ARG A 39 -1.89 2.05 -17.64
CA ARG A 39 -2.83 2.99 -18.29
C ARG A 39 -4.25 2.49 -18.28
N TRP A 40 -4.47 1.23 -18.64
CA TRP A 40 -5.80 0.65 -18.78
C TRP A 40 -6.17 -0.30 -17.65
N GLY A 41 -5.18 -0.92 -16.99
CA GLY A 41 -5.42 -1.98 -16.00
C GLY A 41 -5.67 -3.33 -16.67
N GLY A 42 -6.44 -4.16 -15.98
CA GLY A 42 -6.85 -5.47 -16.47
C GLY A 42 -5.78 -6.55 -16.32
N GLU A 43 -6.11 -7.71 -16.83
CA GLU A 43 -5.40 -8.95 -16.67
C GLU A 43 -5.21 -9.64 -18.03
N LEU A 44 -3.96 -9.98 -18.33
CA LEU A 44 -3.60 -10.60 -19.59
C LEU A 44 -3.91 -12.10 -19.59
N LYS A 45 -4.73 -12.54 -20.53
CA LYS A 45 -4.95 -13.96 -20.87
C LYS A 45 -4.35 -14.25 -22.24
N ARG A 46 -3.40 -15.19 -22.29
CA ARG A 46 -2.79 -15.67 -23.53
C ARG A 46 -3.21 -17.11 -23.76
N ASP A 47 -3.74 -17.39 -24.95
CA ASP A 47 -4.05 -18.73 -25.43
C ASP A 47 -3.49 -18.87 -26.85
N ASN A 48 -2.23 -19.30 -26.94
CA ASN A 48 -1.44 -19.33 -28.18
C ASN A 48 -1.43 -17.97 -28.91
N PHE A 49 -2.15 -17.86 -30.02
CA PHE A 49 -2.25 -16.65 -30.83
C PHE A 49 -3.40 -15.72 -30.42
N ASP A 50 -4.27 -16.14 -29.50
CA ASP A 50 -5.34 -15.33 -28.95
C ASP A 50 -4.85 -14.61 -27.69
N VAL A 51 -4.85 -13.28 -27.75
CA VAL A 51 -4.33 -12.39 -26.70
C VAL A 51 -5.46 -11.49 -26.22
N LYS A 52 -5.90 -11.70 -24.98
CA LYS A 52 -7.02 -10.97 -24.37
C LYS A 52 -6.55 -10.12 -23.20
N MET A 53 -6.91 -8.85 -23.20
CA MET A 53 -6.81 -7.99 -22.03
C MET A 53 -8.20 -7.90 -21.38
N LEU A 54 -8.39 -8.63 -20.29
CA LEU A 54 -9.68 -8.72 -19.61
C LEU A 54 -9.70 -7.80 -18.38
N LEU A 55 -10.84 -7.22 -18.02
CA LEU A 55 -10.95 -6.47 -16.77
C LEU A 55 -10.68 -7.37 -15.54
N ASN A 56 -11.14 -8.62 -15.62
CA ASN A 56 -10.89 -9.68 -14.64
C ASN A 56 -10.87 -11.03 -15.37
N ARG A 57 -9.82 -11.86 -15.21
CA ARG A 57 -9.79 -13.22 -15.79
C ARG A 57 -10.66 -14.18 -14.99
N GLY A 58 -10.82 -13.92 -13.71
CA GLY A 58 -11.65 -14.69 -12.81
C GLY A 58 -13.12 -14.54 -13.20
N MET A 59 -13.83 -15.66 -13.20
CA MET A 59 -15.29 -15.68 -13.28
C MET A 59 -15.81 -16.46 -12.07
N ASP A 60 -16.93 -16.02 -11.50
CA ASP A 60 -17.62 -16.81 -10.49
C ASP A 60 -18.09 -18.12 -11.16
N ARG A 61 -17.59 -19.25 -10.65
CA ARG A 61 -17.95 -20.59 -11.16
C ARG A 61 -19.05 -21.23 -10.31
N GLY A 62 -19.63 -20.50 -9.34
CA GLY A 62 -20.64 -21.02 -8.41
C GLY A 62 -20.11 -22.08 -7.44
N VAL A 63 -18.79 -22.25 -7.37
CA VAL A 63 -18.14 -23.23 -6.50
C VAL A 63 -17.60 -22.51 -5.27
N VAL A 64 -17.98 -23.00 -4.09
CA VAL A 64 -17.45 -22.51 -2.81
C VAL A 64 -16.61 -23.61 -2.18
N ILE A 65 -15.30 -23.36 -2.07
CA ILE A 65 -14.40 -24.25 -1.34
C ILE A 65 -14.57 -23.98 0.16
N ARG A 66 -14.97 -24.99 0.93
CA ARG A 66 -15.23 -24.87 2.38
C ARG A 66 -14.29 -25.77 3.17
N HIS A 67 -13.79 -25.23 4.28
CA HIS A 67 -13.05 -25.99 5.28
C HIS A 67 -13.88 -27.18 5.80
N LYS A 68 -13.25 -28.36 5.96
CA LYS A 68 -13.89 -29.65 6.30
C LYS A 68 -14.88 -30.23 5.28
N LYS A 69 -14.94 -29.68 4.05
CA LYS A 69 -15.71 -30.26 2.96
C LYS A 69 -14.80 -30.57 1.77
N ASP A 70 -14.61 -29.60 0.89
CA ASP A 70 -13.88 -29.77 -0.38
C ASP A 70 -12.41 -29.28 -0.28
N LEU A 71 -12.05 -28.63 0.84
CA LEU A 71 -10.70 -28.13 1.08
C LEU A 71 -9.80 -29.23 1.64
N LEU A 72 -8.92 -29.80 0.81
CA LEU A 72 -7.90 -30.76 1.23
C LEU A 72 -6.88 -30.12 2.20
N GLY A 73 -6.56 -28.86 1.97
CA GLY A 73 -5.65 -28.06 2.76
C GLY A 73 -5.46 -26.69 2.11
N TYR A 74 -5.02 -25.71 2.90
CA TYR A 74 -4.54 -24.45 2.39
C TYR A 74 -3.29 -24.06 3.17
N GLU A 75 -2.32 -23.50 2.49
CA GLU A 75 -1.15 -22.90 3.11
C GLU A 75 -1.25 -21.39 2.93
N GLY A 76 -1.12 -20.65 4.02
CA GLY A 76 -1.05 -19.20 4.03
C GLY A 76 0.12 -18.78 4.88
N ASN A 77 1.00 -17.95 4.33
CA ASN A 77 2.03 -17.28 5.11
C ASN A 77 1.46 -15.93 5.54
N VAL A 78 1.46 -15.65 6.84
CA VAL A 78 1.02 -14.38 7.38
C VAL A 78 2.07 -13.95 8.38
N ASP A 79 2.71 -12.81 8.11
CA ASP A 79 3.68 -12.23 9.02
C ASP A 79 2.99 -11.47 10.15
N TRP A 80 2.89 -12.15 11.29
CA TRP A 80 2.38 -11.59 12.52
C TRP A 80 3.42 -10.79 13.31
N LYS A 81 4.70 -10.73 12.91
CA LYS A 81 5.73 -9.97 13.64
C LYS A 81 5.70 -8.48 13.28
N SER A 82 5.39 -8.17 12.03
CA SER A 82 5.36 -6.80 11.49
C SER A 82 4.36 -5.80 12.09
N PRO A 83 3.16 -6.17 12.58
CA PRO A 83 2.17 -5.20 13.05
C PRO A 83 2.64 -4.35 14.22
N ILE A 84 2.33 -3.05 14.17
CA ILE A 84 2.59 -2.08 15.23
C ILE A 84 1.22 -1.57 15.70
N THR A 85 0.88 -1.77 16.96
CA THR A 85 -0.43 -1.36 17.51
C THR A 85 -0.35 -0.12 18.39
N ARG A 86 0.87 0.30 18.75
CA ARG A 86 1.17 1.51 19.54
C ARG A 86 2.44 2.16 18.99
N ILE A 87 2.33 3.41 18.55
CA ILE A 87 3.45 4.18 18.01
C ILE A 87 3.90 5.19 19.08
N MET A 88 5.21 5.25 19.33
CA MET A 88 5.84 6.37 20.02
C MET A 88 6.43 7.29 18.95
N PRO A 89 5.74 8.37 18.55
CA PRO A 89 6.24 9.27 17.52
C PRO A 89 7.36 10.14 18.08
N GLN A 90 8.49 10.17 17.37
CA GLN A 90 9.64 11.01 17.67
C GLN A 90 9.79 12.03 16.55
N GLY A 91 9.57 13.31 16.84
CA GLY A 91 9.86 14.41 15.92
C GLY A 91 11.35 14.69 15.80
N PHE A 92 11.70 15.75 15.06
CA PHE A 92 13.06 16.23 14.93
C PHE A 92 13.66 16.55 16.31
N ASP A 93 14.95 16.26 16.46
CA ASP A 93 15.73 16.52 17.68
C ASP A 93 15.16 15.88 18.98
N GLY A 94 14.48 14.74 18.85
CA GLY A 94 13.97 14.00 19.99
C GLY A 94 12.68 14.54 20.59
N LEU A 95 11.89 15.30 19.83
CA LEU A 95 10.58 15.79 20.25
C LEU A 95 9.59 14.62 20.47
N PHE A 96 9.12 14.44 21.70
CA PHE A 96 8.08 13.45 22.02
C PHE A 96 6.77 14.12 22.41
N LEU A 97 5.66 13.41 22.17
CA LEU A 97 4.34 13.82 22.65
C LEU A 97 4.27 13.75 24.19
N PRO A 98 3.52 14.66 24.86
CA PRO A 98 3.29 14.59 26.30
C PRO A 98 2.67 13.26 26.76
N GLU A 99 1.72 12.72 25.99
CA GLU A 99 1.11 11.40 26.23
C GLU A 99 2.00 10.21 25.81
N LYS A 100 3.16 10.49 25.18
CA LYS A 100 4.18 9.56 24.66
C LYS A 100 3.74 8.63 23.53
N TYR A 101 2.49 8.16 23.53
CA TYR A 101 2.02 7.10 22.65
C TYR A 101 0.76 7.48 21.89
N VAL A 102 0.65 6.98 20.66
CA VAL A 102 -0.57 7.00 19.85
C VAL A 102 -0.96 5.55 19.57
N ASP A 103 -2.20 5.21 19.94
CA ASP A 103 -2.73 3.84 19.84
C ASP A 103 -3.56 3.64 18.57
N SER A 104 -3.43 2.44 17.98
CA SER A 104 -4.30 2.02 16.90
C SER A 104 -5.71 1.71 17.43
N PRO A 105 -6.78 2.00 16.66
CA PRO A 105 -8.13 1.52 16.94
C PRO A 105 -8.25 0.00 17.08
N LEU A 106 -7.30 -0.77 16.52
CA LEU A 106 -7.27 -2.23 16.54
C LEU A 106 -6.47 -2.80 17.70
N ILE A 107 -5.95 -2.00 18.63
CA ILE A 107 -5.08 -2.45 19.73
C ILE A 107 -5.68 -3.60 20.55
N ASN A 108 -7.00 -3.56 20.81
CA ASN A 108 -7.72 -4.59 21.57
C ASN A 108 -7.94 -5.90 20.81
N LYS A 109 -7.66 -5.94 19.50
CA LYS A 109 -7.69 -7.18 18.70
C LYS A 109 -6.42 -8.02 18.87
N TYR A 110 -5.37 -7.46 19.48
CA TYR A 110 -4.10 -8.13 19.72
C TYR A 110 -4.00 -8.52 21.20
N PRO A 111 -3.45 -9.71 21.53
CA PRO A 111 -3.28 -10.12 22.93
C PRO A 111 -2.39 -9.17 23.74
N HIS A 112 -1.37 -8.59 23.09
CA HIS A 112 -0.45 -7.64 23.70
C HIS A 112 -0.17 -6.47 22.75
N PRO A 113 -0.12 -5.22 23.26
CA PRO A 113 0.30 -4.08 22.46
C PRO A 113 1.72 -4.23 21.90
N LYS A 114 1.87 -4.00 20.60
CA LYS A 114 3.16 -3.96 19.91
C LYS A 114 3.63 -2.52 19.74
N ILE A 115 4.64 -2.16 20.51
CA ILE A 115 5.14 -0.78 20.65
C ILE A 115 6.36 -0.59 19.75
N LYS A 116 6.36 0.47 18.93
CA LYS A 116 7.53 0.87 18.14
C LYS A 116 7.73 2.38 18.16
N VAL A 117 8.99 2.79 18.25
CA VAL A 117 9.39 4.19 18.03
C VAL A 117 9.43 4.47 16.53
N VAL A 118 8.78 5.55 16.09
CA VAL A 118 8.79 5.96 14.69
C VAL A 118 9.28 7.41 14.61
N GLU A 119 10.34 7.61 13.83
CA GLU A 119 10.95 8.92 13.61
C GLU A 119 10.25 9.68 12.47
N PHE A 120 9.78 10.88 12.79
CA PHE A 120 9.21 11.85 11.87
C PHE A 120 10.15 13.05 11.75
N LYS A 121 11.28 12.85 11.04
CA LYS A 121 12.35 13.86 10.88
C LYS A 121 11.87 15.17 10.25
N HIS A 122 10.75 15.15 9.55
CA HIS A 122 10.15 16.32 8.89
C HIS A 122 9.29 17.18 9.82
N ILE A 123 9.01 16.74 11.06
CA ILE A 123 8.22 17.52 12.02
C ILE A 123 9.18 18.15 13.03
N LYS A 124 9.39 19.45 12.90
CA LYS A 124 10.33 20.23 13.71
C LYS A 124 9.57 21.26 14.56
N ALA A 125 9.86 21.31 15.85
CA ALA A 125 9.32 22.33 16.74
C ALA A 125 10.28 23.52 16.84
N ALA A 126 9.72 24.74 16.83
CA ALA A 126 10.45 25.98 17.06
C ALA A 126 10.82 26.13 18.55
N ILE A 127 11.78 25.33 19.02
CA ILE A 127 12.31 25.35 20.40
C ILE A 127 13.83 25.44 20.35
N GLY A 128 14.42 26.28 21.21
CA GLY A 128 15.87 26.34 21.39
C GLY A 128 16.60 26.84 20.13
N GLU A 129 17.62 26.11 19.69
CA GLU A 129 18.43 26.43 18.51
C GLU A 129 17.63 26.41 17.18
N ASN A 130 16.41 25.86 17.22
CA ASN A 130 15.53 25.69 16.07
C ASN A 130 14.42 26.76 15.99
N ALA A 131 14.49 27.82 16.81
CA ALA A 131 13.46 28.85 16.90
C ALA A 131 13.33 29.71 15.63
N ASP A 132 14.44 29.88 14.89
CA ASP A 132 14.54 30.77 13.72
C ASP A 132 14.51 30.01 12.37
N ASP A 133 14.30 28.69 12.38
CA ASP A 133 14.24 27.88 11.16
C ASP A 133 12.91 28.05 10.42
N GLU A 134 12.97 28.26 9.10
CA GLU A 134 11.78 28.43 8.24
C GLU A 134 10.85 27.19 8.25
N ASP A 135 11.40 26.00 8.48
CA ASP A 135 10.66 24.73 8.51
C ASP A 135 10.12 24.36 9.91
N ALA A 136 10.41 25.16 10.94
CA ALA A 136 9.99 24.89 12.31
C ALA A 136 8.58 25.42 12.58
N VAL A 137 7.71 24.57 13.14
CA VAL A 137 6.35 24.97 13.52
C VAL A 137 6.25 25.20 15.03
N PRO A 138 5.25 25.97 15.52
CA PRO A 138 5.01 26.12 16.95
C PRO A 138 4.83 24.76 17.65
N LEU A 139 5.22 24.66 18.93
CA LEU A 139 5.22 23.39 19.68
C LEU A 139 3.88 22.64 19.65
N GLU A 140 2.78 23.34 19.90
CA GLU A 140 1.43 22.77 19.86
C GLU A 140 1.08 22.22 18.47
N GLU A 141 1.53 22.91 17.42
CA GLU A 141 1.32 22.49 16.04
C GLU A 141 2.18 21.27 15.71
N ALA A 142 3.43 21.23 16.17
CA ALA A 142 4.32 20.06 16.02
C ALA A 142 3.70 18.82 16.68
N TYR A 143 3.12 18.95 17.87
CA TYR A 143 2.41 17.86 18.53
C TYR A 143 1.17 17.41 17.75
N ARG A 144 0.39 18.35 17.20
CA ARG A 144 -0.76 18.03 16.36
C ARG A 144 -0.35 17.25 15.12
N LEU A 145 0.71 17.70 14.44
CA LEU A 145 1.27 17.03 13.27
C LEU A 145 1.82 15.64 13.61
N LEU A 146 2.53 15.47 14.72
CA LEU A 146 3.02 14.15 15.16
C LEU A 146 1.88 13.16 15.42
N ARG A 147 0.81 13.62 16.08
CA ARG A 147 -0.41 12.81 16.30
C ARG A 147 -1.06 12.43 14.98
N GLN A 148 -1.17 13.39 14.05
CA GLN A 148 -1.78 13.14 12.75
C GLN A 148 -0.95 12.16 11.93
N ALA A 149 0.36 12.35 11.83
CA ALA A 149 1.27 11.47 11.11
C ALA A 149 1.24 10.03 11.66
N ALA A 150 1.22 9.86 12.99
CA ALA A 150 1.06 8.54 13.60
C ALA A 150 -0.31 7.90 13.27
N LYS A 151 -1.40 8.67 13.27
CA LYS A 151 -2.73 8.19 12.87
C LYS A 151 -2.76 7.82 11.38
N ASP A 152 -2.10 8.58 10.52
CA ASP A 152 -2.03 8.34 9.09
C ASP A 152 -1.28 7.05 8.77
N MET A 153 -0.29 6.66 9.59
CA MET A 153 0.35 5.34 9.47
C MET A 153 -0.64 4.20 9.71
N PHE A 154 -1.57 4.34 10.66
CA PHE A 154 -2.63 3.35 10.87
C PHE A 154 -3.71 3.42 9.77
N ALA A 155 -4.07 4.62 9.32
CA ALA A 155 -5.16 4.81 8.36
C ALA A 155 -4.79 4.46 6.92
N ILE A 156 -3.62 4.92 6.46
CA ILE A 156 -3.16 4.82 5.07
C ILE A 156 -2.23 3.62 4.90
N GLN A 157 -1.18 3.53 5.72
CA GLN A 157 -0.15 2.49 5.57
C GLN A 157 -0.54 1.15 6.20
N LYS A 158 -1.62 1.13 7.00
CA LYS A 158 -2.16 -0.08 7.66
C LYS A 158 -1.08 -0.85 8.45
N VAL A 159 -0.19 -0.12 9.12
CA VAL A 159 0.95 -0.71 9.85
C VAL A 159 0.53 -1.57 11.04
N ASP A 160 -0.73 -1.47 11.44
CA ASP A 160 -1.36 -2.25 12.50
C ASP A 160 -1.97 -3.57 12.01
N GLN A 161 -1.82 -3.93 10.73
CA GLN A 161 -2.33 -5.18 10.15
C GLN A 161 -1.19 -6.15 9.79
N PRO A 162 -1.39 -7.47 9.93
CA PRO A 162 -0.42 -8.46 9.50
C PRO A 162 -0.26 -8.42 7.97
N LYS A 163 0.97 -8.62 7.50
CA LYS A 163 1.27 -8.68 6.08
C LYS A 163 1.12 -10.13 5.59
N ALA A 164 0.48 -10.28 4.43
CA ALA A 164 0.42 -11.55 3.70
C ALA A 164 1.58 -11.64 2.71
#